data_AF-A0A6J4MVM0-F1
#
_entry.id   AF-A0A6J4MVM0-F1
#
_cell.length_a   1.000
_cell.length_b   1.000
_cell.length_c   1.000
_cell.angle_alpha   90.00
_cell.angle_beta   90.00
_cell.angle_gamma   90.00
#
_symmetry.space_group_name_H-M   'P 1'
#
loop_
_entity.id
_entity.type
_entity.pdbx_description
1 polymer ?
#
loop_
_entity_poly.entity_id
_entity_poly.type
_entity_poly.pdbx_seq_one_letter_code
_entity_poly.pdbx_strand_id
1 'polypeptide(L)' 'GLVIAIEPWFLETTDRIYTDADGWTLRSADGSRGAHMEHTIAITQDGPIVLTARD' A
#
# COMPACT_ATOMS: atom_id res chain seq x y z
N GLY A 1 22.18 1.70 -2.41
CA GLY A 1 21.16 2.62 -1.87
C GLY A 1 20.04 1.82 -1.25
N LEU A 2 19.16 2.48 -0.49
CA LEU A 2 17.92 1.88 0.02
C LEU A 2 16.81 2.05 -1.02
N VAL A 3 16.01 1.01 -1.23
CA VAL A 3 14.79 1.06 -2.06
C VAL A 3 13.65 0.50 -1.23
N ILE A 4 12.55 1.25 -1.13
CA ILE A 4 11.38 0.89 -0.32
C ILE A 4 10.09 1.07 -1.12
N ALA A 5 9.09 0.27 -0.79
CA ALA A 5 7.71 0.55 -1.19
C ALA A 5 7.05 1.44 -0.14
N ILE A 6 6.25 2.38 -0.61
CA ILE A 6 5.25 3.08 0.21
C ILE A 6 3.89 2.71 -0.38
N GLU A 7 3.11 1.94 0.38
CA GLU A 7 1.91 1.24 -0.09
C GLU A 7 0.70 1.41 0.86
N PRO A 8 0.17 2.62 1.05
CA PRO A 8 -0.89 2.87 2.03
C PRO A 8 -2.23 2.27 1.61
N TRP A 9 -2.86 1.59 2.57
CA TRP A 9 -4.25 1.14 2.49
C TRP A 9 -5.13 2.10 3.29
N PHE A 10 -6.22 2.55 2.67
CA PHE A 10 -7.26 3.33 3.32
C PHE A 10 -8.57 2.55 3.26
N LEU A 11 -9.19 2.34 4.41
CA LEU A 11 -10.52 1.76 4.52
C LEU A 11 -11.45 2.83 5.11
N GLU A 12 -12.68 2.88 4.60
CA GLU A 12 -13.61 3.97 4.89
C GLU A 12 -13.96 4.13 6.37
N THR A 13 -14.12 3.02 7.11
CA THR A 13 -14.68 3.04 8.48
C THR A 13 -13.89 2.26 9.53
N THR A 14 -12.82 1.55 9.13
CA THR A 14 -12.03 0.71 10.06
C THR A 14 -10.54 0.74 9.73
N ASP A 15 -9.69 0.41 10.69
CA ASP A 15 -8.27 0.13 10.47
C ASP A 15 -7.96 -1.39 10.53
N ARG A 16 -8.99 -2.22 10.73
CA ARG A 16 -8.84 -3.67 10.90
C ARG A 16 -9.11 -4.42 9.61
N ILE A 17 -8.23 -5.38 9.33
CA ILE A 17 -8.36 -6.34 8.23
C ILE A 17 -8.33 -7.78 8.73
N TYR A 18 -8.82 -8.70 7.89
CA TYR A 18 -8.61 -10.13 8.06
C TYR A 18 -8.33 -10.79 6.71
N THR A 19 -7.77 -12.00 6.75
CA THR A 19 -7.53 -12.83 5.57
C THR A 19 -8.68 -13.81 5.39
N ASP A 20 -9.21 -13.92 4.18
CA ASP A 20 -10.23 -14.90 3.83
C ASP A 20 -9.72 -16.35 3.94
N ALA A 21 -10.66 -17.29 3.87
CA ALA A 21 -10.35 -18.72 3.87
C ALA A 21 -9.52 -19.19 2.66
N ASP A 22 -9.41 -18.37 1.60
CA ASP A 22 -8.50 -18.64 0.48
C ASP A 22 -7.01 -18.45 0.84
N GLY A 23 -6.72 -17.84 2.00
CA GLY A 23 -5.38 -17.60 2.50
C GLY A 23 -4.68 -16.37 1.92
N TRP A 24 -5.36 -15.58 1.08
CA TRP A 24 -4.76 -14.46 0.33
C TRP A 24 -5.58 -13.18 0.39
N THR A 25 -6.89 -13.25 0.20
CA THR A 25 -7.72 -12.05 0.06
C THR A 25 -7.79 -11.32 1.39
N LEU A 26 -7.35 -10.06 1.42
CA LEU A 26 -7.52 -9.17 2.57
C LEU A 26 -8.85 -8.43 2.45
N ARG A 27 -9.64 -8.44 3.53
CA ARG A 27 -10.90 -7.69 3.64
C ARG A 27 -10.90 -6.76 4.84
N SER A 28 -11.60 -5.64 4.72
CA SER A 28 -11.99 -4.80 5.86
C SER A 28 -12.84 -5.63 6.83
N ALA A 29 -12.59 -5.47 8.13
CA ALA A 29 -13.29 -6.24 9.16
C ALA A 29 -14.80 -5.96 9.23
N ASP A 30 -15.23 -4.79 8.74
CA ASP A 30 -16.63 -4.34 8.72
C ASP A 30 -17.27 -4.38 7.32
N GLY A 31 -16.53 -4.83 6.30
CA GLY A 31 -17.00 -4.88 4.92
C GLY A 31 -17.01 -3.54 4.18
N SER A 32 -16.46 -2.47 4.77
CA SER A 32 -16.35 -1.16 4.11
C SER A 32 -15.47 -1.23 2.86
N ARG A 33 -15.63 -0.27 1.94
CA ARG A 33 -14.75 -0.16 0.78
C ARG A 33 -13.34 0.27 1.21
N GLY A 34 -12.36 -0.21 0.45
CA GLY A 34 -10.96 0.13 0.60
C GLY A 34 -10.36 0.65 -0.69
N ALA A 35 -9.31 1.46 -0.56
CA ALA A 35 -8.44 1.89 -1.64
C ALA A 35 -6.98 1.65 -1.24
N HIS A 36 -6.17 1.27 -2.23
CA HIS A 36 -4.74 1.02 -2.06
C HIS A 36 -4.00 1.69 -3.23
N MET A 37 -2.83 2.26 -2.94
CA MET A 37 -1.90 2.80 -3.93
C MET A 37 -0.47 2.45 -3.49
N GLU A 38 0.44 2.33 -4.45
CA GLU A 38 1.82 2.00 -4.17
C GLU A 38 2.77 2.76 -5.09
N HIS A 39 3.91 3.20 -4.54
CA HIS A 39 5.10 3.54 -5.30
C HIS A 39 6.36 2.90 -4.73
N THR A 40 7.28 2.56 -5.63
CA THR A 40 8.64 2.14 -5.27
C THR A 40 9.57 3.34 -5.33
N ILE A 41 10.30 3.59 -4.24
CA ILE A 41 11.12 4.79 -4.06
C ILE A 41 12.57 4.38 -3.79
N ALA A 42 13.50 4.94 -4.57
CA ALA A 42 14.92 4.86 -4.31
C ALA A 42 15.38 6.07 -3.48
N ILE A 43 16.07 5.82 -2.36
CA ILE A 43 16.67 6.86 -1.53
C ILE A 43 18.08 7.16 -2.04
N THR A 44 18.33 8.40 -2.46
CA THR A 44 19.61 8.86 -3.01
C THR A 44 20.15 10.07 -2.23
N GLN A 45 21.39 10.48 -2.53
CA GLN A 45 21.99 11.68 -1.93
C GLN A 45 21.31 12.98 -2.41
N ASP A 46 20.73 12.98 -3.61
CA ASP A 46 20.09 14.14 -4.23
C ASP A 46 18.58 14.20 -3.96
N GLY A 47 18.06 13.28 -3.13
CA GLY A 47 16.64 13.16 -2.79
C GLY A 47 16.02 11.81 -3.22
N PRO A 48 14.74 11.56 -2.87
CA PRO A 48 14.06 10.35 -3.28
C PRO A 48 13.68 10.39 -4.77
N ILE A 49 13.83 9.25 -5.46
CA ILE A 49 13.36 9.06 -6.84
C ILE A 49 12.17 8.11 -6.81
N VAL A 50 11.03 8.54 -7.35
CA VAL A 50 9.83 7.71 -7.50
C VAL A 50 9.97 6.88 -8.78
N LEU A 51 10.38 5.61 -8.64
CA LEU A 51 10.73 4.74 -9.76
C LEU A 51 9.52 4.32 -10.60
N THR A 52 8.32 4.38 -10.02
CA THR A 52 7.07 3.96 -10.67
C THR A 52 6.11 5.13 -10.89
N ALA A 53 6.62 6.36 -10.92
CA ALA A 53 5.82 7.54 -11.28
C ALA A 53 5.24 7.39 -12.70
N ARG A 54 4.11 8.04 -12.95
CA ARG A 54 3.58 8.18 -14.32
C ARG A 54 4.37 9.27 -15.05
N ASP A 55 4.48 9.13 -16.36
CA ASP A 55 5.06 10.14 -17.26
C ASP A 55 4.21 11.42 -17.32
#